data_AF-W2VN09-F1
#
_entry.id   AF-W2VN09-F1
#
_cell.length_a   1.000
_cell.length_b   1.000
_cell.length_c   1.000
_cell.angle_alpha   90.00
_cell.angle_beta   90.00
_cell.angle_gamma   90.00
#
_symmetry.space_group_name_H-M   'P 1'
#
loop_
_entity.id
_entity.type
_entity.pdbx_description
1 polymer ?
#
loop_
_entity_poly.entity_id
_entity_poly.type
_entity_poly.pdbx_seq_one_letter_code
_entity_poly.pdbx_strand_id
1 'polypeptide(L)'
;MPPGPLSDTELADLPPTTVPRSEWTPGYRARRRFRSHDIVPWSAQDIRQTRIVEIDADLFFHHYAKLMEWLIPLHHSVPPLGEWRDDLVDESNVRDLMESAPWEILAAKIDPLTFRGRGWFRRMMQLYAFYEDEHLQDYWDFTHAFPVSIAKRRASRYLDAFYTDRKQRRPRAGARGKSFLQE
;
A
#
# COMPACT_ATOMS: atom_id res chain seq x y z
N MET A 1 -6.80 14.70 26.86
CA MET A 1 -5.72 13.68 26.82
C MET A 1 -6.14 12.58 25.85
N PRO A 2 -5.23 12.06 25.01
CA PRO A 2 -5.52 10.81 24.32
C PRO A 2 -5.69 9.69 25.37
N PRO A 3 -6.60 8.73 25.16
CA PRO A 3 -6.74 7.59 26.06
C PRO A 3 -5.41 6.82 26.07
N GLY A 4 -4.96 6.44 27.27
CA GLY A 4 -3.77 5.62 27.45
C GLY A 4 -3.90 4.24 26.81
N PRO A 5 -2.82 3.45 26.78
CA PRO A 5 -2.90 2.06 26.34
C PRO A 5 -4.01 1.33 27.12
N LEU A 6 -4.66 0.36 26.46
CA LEU A 6 -5.66 -0.51 27.10
C LEU A 6 -5.08 -1.05 28.42
N SER A 7 -5.91 -1.39 29.39
CA SER A 7 -5.55 -2.17 30.57
C SER A 7 -5.46 -3.67 30.22
N ASP A 8 -4.91 -4.49 31.11
CA ASP A 8 -4.87 -5.96 30.91
C ASP A 8 -6.27 -6.56 30.83
N THR A 9 -7.22 -6.00 31.59
CA THR A 9 -8.63 -6.37 31.57
C THR A 9 -9.27 -6.11 30.20
N GLU A 10 -9.07 -4.90 29.64
CA GLU A 10 -9.59 -4.56 28.31
C GLU A 10 -8.95 -5.38 27.18
N LEU A 11 -7.74 -5.91 27.40
CA LEU A 11 -7.06 -6.80 26.46
C LEU A 11 -7.66 -8.22 26.50
N ALA A 12 -8.11 -8.66 27.68
CA ALA A 12 -8.77 -9.95 27.87
C ALA A 12 -10.16 -9.99 27.20
N ASP A 13 -10.82 -8.85 27.07
CA ASP A 13 -12.14 -8.68 26.45
C ASP A 13 -12.12 -8.59 24.91
N LEU A 14 -10.94 -8.68 24.29
CA LEU A 14 -10.83 -8.71 22.82
C LEU A 14 -11.38 -10.03 22.26
N PRO A 15 -11.98 -10.04 21.05
CA PRO A 15 -12.39 -11.29 20.41
C PRO A 15 -11.23 -12.30 20.34
N PRO A 16 -11.49 -13.60 20.56
CA PRO A 16 -10.47 -14.63 20.42
C PRO A 16 -9.96 -14.70 18.97
N THR A 17 -8.66 -14.90 18.79
CA THR A 17 -8.04 -15.10 17.47
C THR A 17 -7.37 -16.46 17.40
N THR A 18 -6.97 -16.89 16.21
CA THR A 18 -6.25 -18.14 15.95
C THR A 18 -4.83 -18.18 16.50
N VAL A 19 -4.30 -17.05 16.98
CA VAL A 19 -2.95 -16.94 17.57
C VAL A 19 -3.10 -16.69 19.07
N PRO A 20 -2.37 -17.39 19.96
CA PRO A 20 -2.41 -17.13 21.39
C PRO A 20 -2.03 -15.68 21.73
N ARG A 21 -2.70 -15.04 22.70
CA ARG A 21 -2.45 -13.63 23.07
C ARG A 21 -1.03 -13.36 23.58
N SER A 22 -0.34 -14.37 24.12
CA SER A 22 1.08 -14.33 24.47
C SER A 22 2.01 -14.31 23.26
N GLU A 23 1.51 -14.78 22.11
CA GLU A 23 2.19 -14.82 20.82
C GLU A 23 1.81 -13.63 19.94
N TRP A 24 0.68 -12.95 20.22
CA TRP A 24 0.37 -11.66 19.63
C TRP A 24 1.56 -10.74 19.82
N THR A 25 1.93 -10.01 18.77
CA THR A 25 3.10 -9.15 18.75
C THR A 25 3.06 -8.20 19.96
N PRO A 26 3.86 -8.43 21.02
CA PRO A 26 3.96 -7.53 22.16
C PRO A 26 4.87 -6.39 21.70
N GLY A 27 4.30 -5.48 20.92
CA GLY A 27 4.92 -4.23 20.46
C GLY A 27 4.10 -3.00 20.86
N TYR A 28 2.86 -3.21 21.33
CA TYR A 28 1.98 -2.12 21.74
C TYR A 28 2.42 -1.48 23.06
N ARG A 29 2.77 -2.27 24.08
CA ARG A 29 3.18 -1.76 25.41
C ARG A 29 4.64 -1.97 25.78
N ALA A 30 5.35 -2.91 25.15
CA ALA A 30 6.73 -3.27 25.49
C ALA A 30 7.60 -3.37 24.24
N ARG A 31 8.89 -3.07 24.39
CA ARG A 31 9.90 -3.21 23.33
C ARG A 31 10.19 -4.69 23.10
N ARG A 32 10.28 -5.14 21.85
CA ARG A 32 10.66 -6.52 21.51
C ARG A 32 11.89 -6.55 20.63
N ARG A 33 12.72 -7.59 20.82
CA ARG A 33 13.84 -7.89 19.92
C ARG A 33 13.36 -8.76 18.77
N PHE A 34 13.20 -8.16 17.61
CA PHE A 34 13.01 -8.90 16.35
C PHE A 34 14.36 -9.29 15.75
N ARG A 35 14.43 -10.43 15.07
CA ARG A 35 15.60 -10.77 14.25
C ARG A 35 15.52 -9.97 12.96
N SER A 36 16.66 -9.55 12.41
CA SER A 36 16.66 -8.65 11.25
C SER A 36 15.93 -9.22 10.03
N HIS A 37 15.87 -10.54 9.86
CA HIS A 37 15.12 -11.17 8.77
C HIS A 37 13.60 -11.16 8.97
N ASP A 38 13.11 -11.09 10.22
CA ASP A 38 11.68 -11.11 10.54
C ASP A 38 10.97 -9.77 10.24
N ILE A 39 11.76 -8.72 10.05
CA ILE A 39 11.29 -7.33 9.97
C ILE A 39 11.92 -6.59 8.79
N VAL A 40 12.44 -7.32 7.79
CA VAL A 40 12.79 -6.71 6.51
C VAL A 40 11.51 -6.06 5.93
N PRO A 41 11.58 -4.83 5.42
CA PRO A 41 12.78 -4.02 5.15
C PRO A 41 13.12 -2.98 6.25
N TRP A 42 12.50 -3.06 7.42
CA TRP A 42 12.74 -2.15 8.53
C TRP A 42 14.07 -2.43 9.27
N SER A 43 14.67 -1.35 9.78
CA SER A 43 15.85 -1.43 10.64
C SER A 43 15.51 -2.11 11.97
N ALA A 44 16.24 -3.18 12.27
CA ALA A 44 16.09 -3.89 13.53
C ALA A 44 16.41 -3.04 14.74
N GLN A 45 17.27 -2.04 14.61
CA GLN A 45 17.56 -1.12 15.68
C GLN A 45 16.36 -0.20 15.98
N ASP A 46 15.72 0.32 14.94
CA ASP A 46 14.61 1.27 15.06
C ASP A 46 13.36 0.58 15.64
N ILE A 47 12.97 -0.55 15.04
CA ILE A 47 11.83 -1.35 15.51
C ILE A 47 12.02 -1.81 16.97
N ARG A 48 13.26 -2.09 17.40
CA ARG A 48 13.57 -2.52 18.77
C ARG A 48 13.41 -1.43 19.82
N GLN A 49 13.54 -0.17 19.43
CA GLN A 49 13.50 0.97 20.34
C GLN A 49 12.13 1.66 20.36
N THR A 50 11.34 1.48 19.32
CA THR A 50 10.02 2.08 19.18
C THR A 50 8.93 1.24 19.84
N ARG A 51 8.13 1.87 20.72
CA ARG A 51 6.82 1.33 21.14
C ARG A 51 5.76 1.83 20.16
N ILE A 52 4.79 1.01 19.76
CA ILE A 52 3.73 1.45 18.84
C ILE A 52 2.96 2.67 19.39
N VAL A 53 2.81 2.78 20.72
CA VAL A 53 2.18 3.95 21.37
C VAL A 53 3.01 5.23 21.32
N GLU A 54 4.31 5.12 21.06
CA GLU A 54 5.25 6.25 20.91
C GLU A 54 5.44 6.61 19.43
N ILE A 55 4.86 5.84 18.49
CA ILE A 55 4.84 6.20 17.08
C ILE A 55 3.81 7.31 16.91
N ASP A 56 4.28 8.51 16.64
CA ASP A 56 3.46 9.59 16.10
C ASP A 56 3.55 9.60 14.57
N ALA A 57 2.76 10.50 13.96
CA ALA A 57 2.73 10.72 12.53
C ALA A 57 4.15 10.98 11.98
N ASP A 58 4.91 11.90 12.58
CA ASP A 58 6.25 12.27 12.13
C ASP A 58 7.24 11.08 12.17
N LEU A 59 7.25 10.30 13.25
CA LEU A 59 8.10 9.12 13.39
C LEU A 59 7.69 8.03 12.39
N PHE A 60 6.39 7.80 12.22
CA PHE A 60 5.88 6.89 11.21
C PHE A 60 6.33 7.32 9.80
N PHE A 61 6.18 8.60 9.46
CA PHE A 61 6.45 9.10 8.13
C PHE A 61 7.92 9.17 7.78
N HIS A 62 8.76 9.66 8.69
CA HIS A 62 10.18 9.87 8.41
C HIS A 62 11.00 8.59 8.48
N HIS A 63 10.56 7.61 9.28
CA HIS A 63 11.35 6.43 9.63
C HIS A 63 10.77 5.12 9.11
N TYR A 64 9.44 5.01 8.98
CA TYR A 64 8.78 3.75 8.65
C TYR A 64 8.05 3.77 7.28
N ALA A 65 7.46 4.90 6.89
CA ALA A 65 6.72 5.05 5.62
C ALA A 65 7.62 5.32 4.41
N LYS A 66 8.90 5.71 4.63
CA LYS A 66 9.90 5.90 3.56
C LYS A 66 10.27 4.62 2.82
N LEU A 67 9.79 3.47 3.26
CA LEU A 67 9.79 2.24 2.48
C LEU A 67 8.73 2.36 1.39
N MET A 68 8.99 3.28 0.46
CA MET A 68 8.19 3.54 -0.74
C MET A 68 7.94 2.25 -1.52
N GLU A 69 8.83 1.26 -1.41
CA GLU A 69 8.73 -0.05 -2.06
C GLU A 69 7.61 -0.94 -1.49
N TRP A 70 7.12 -0.67 -0.27
CA TRP A 70 6.07 -1.45 0.40
C TRP A 70 4.68 -0.85 0.21
N LEU A 71 4.57 0.48 0.32
CA LEU A 71 3.31 1.22 0.04
C LEU A 71 3.07 1.39 -1.47
N ILE A 72 4.13 1.45 -2.27
CA ILE A 72 4.08 1.52 -3.73
C ILE A 72 4.99 0.42 -4.30
N PRO A 73 4.43 -0.71 -4.76
CA PRO A 73 5.21 -1.81 -5.29
C PRO A 73 6.21 -1.33 -6.35
N LEU A 74 7.44 -1.84 -6.26
CA LEU A 74 8.44 -1.63 -7.32
C LEU A 74 7.95 -2.29 -8.62
N HIS A 75 8.06 -1.51 -9.70
CA HIS A 75 7.69 -1.86 -11.06
C HIS A 75 8.01 -3.34 -11.39
N HIS A 76 6.98 -4.15 -11.66
CA HIS A 76 7.20 -5.45 -12.29
C HIS A 76 7.82 -5.21 -13.66
N SER A 77 9.03 -5.72 -13.88
CA SER A 77 9.71 -5.66 -15.17
C SER A 77 8.73 -6.05 -16.27
N VAL A 78 8.77 -5.31 -17.39
CA VAL A 78 7.95 -5.66 -18.55
C VAL A 78 8.27 -7.12 -18.92
N PRO A 79 7.27 -8.01 -19.04
CA PRO A 79 7.53 -9.40 -19.39
C PRO A 79 8.33 -9.48 -20.69
N PRO A 80 9.33 -10.38 -20.77
CA PRO A 80 10.06 -10.63 -22.00
C PRO A 80 9.16 -10.84 -23.22
N LEU A 81 9.65 -10.45 -24.39
CA LEU A 81 9.00 -10.76 -25.66
C LEU A 81 8.82 -12.28 -25.78
N GLY A 82 7.57 -12.73 -25.92
CA GLY A 82 7.19 -14.15 -25.98
C GLY A 82 6.43 -14.67 -24.75
N GLU A 83 6.47 -13.97 -23.61
CA GLU A 83 5.68 -14.32 -22.42
C GLU A 83 4.27 -13.72 -22.42
N TRP A 84 3.97 -12.88 -23.41
CA TRP A 84 2.69 -12.22 -23.58
C TRP A 84 2.30 -12.15 -25.05
N ARG A 85 0.99 -12.09 -25.29
CA ARG A 85 0.39 -12.05 -26.63
C ARG A 85 0.34 -10.62 -27.12
N ASP A 86 1.29 -10.23 -27.98
CA ASP A 86 1.30 -8.88 -28.55
C ASP A 86 0.04 -8.60 -29.35
N ASP A 87 -0.50 -9.56 -30.08
CA ASP A 87 -1.74 -9.40 -30.84
C ASP A 87 -2.95 -8.96 -30.01
N LEU A 88 -2.98 -9.24 -28.70
CA LEU A 88 -4.07 -8.81 -27.81
C LEU A 88 -3.95 -7.35 -27.34
N VAL A 89 -2.75 -6.74 -27.44
CA VAL A 89 -2.51 -5.37 -26.99
C VAL A 89 -2.76 -4.38 -28.13
N ASP A 90 -4.02 -4.28 -28.57
CA ASP A 90 -4.48 -3.30 -29.55
C ASP A 90 -5.37 -2.23 -28.91
N GLU A 91 -5.70 -1.19 -29.67
CA GLU A 91 -6.50 -0.07 -29.17
C GLU A 91 -7.89 -0.49 -28.67
N SER A 92 -8.56 -1.43 -29.35
CA SER A 92 -9.91 -1.88 -28.97
C SER A 92 -9.85 -2.61 -27.64
N ASN A 93 -9.00 -3.63 -27.55
CA ASN A 93 -8.89 -4.44 -26.33
C ASN A 93 -8.41 -3.63 -25.13
N VAL A 94 -7.49 -2.68 -25.33
CA VAL A 94 -7.05 -1.78 -24.26
C VAL A 94 -8.22 -0.89 -23.80
N ARG A 95 -9.01 -0.37 -24.73
CA ARG A 95 -10.18 0.46 -24.39
C ARG A 95 -11.22 -0.35 -23.63
N ASP A 96 -11.57 -1.52 -24.13
CA ASP A 96 -12.54 -2.43 -23.51
C ASP A 96 -12.08 -2.82 -22.08
N LEU A 97 -10.78 -3.10 -21.90
CA LEU A 97 -10.21 -3.34 -20.58
C LEU A 97 -10.33 -2.14 -19.66
N MET A 98 -9.98 -0.93 -20.11
CA MET A 98 -10.05 0.25 -19.24
C MET A 98 -11.50 0.63 -18.90
N GLU A 99 -12.44 0.40 -19.82
CA GLU A 99 -13.88 0.58 -19.60
C GLU A 99 -14.44 -0.45 -18.60
N SER A 100 -13.86 -1.65 -18.52
CA SER A 100 -14.25 -2.65 -17.54
C SER A 100 -13.76 -2.37 -16.10
N ALA A 101 -13.06 -1.25 -15.88
CA ALA A 101 -12.55 -0.82 -14.57
C ALA A 101 -11.87 -1.95 -13.75
N PRO A 102 -10.81 -2.61 -14.26
CA PRO A 102 -10.20 -3.80 -13.67
C PRO A 102 -9.65 -3.57 -12.25
N TRP A 103 -9.41 -2.31 -11.88
CA TRP A 103 -8.99 -1.92 -10.53
C TRP A 103 -10.09 -2.04 -9.47
N GLU A 104 -11.36 -2.20 -9.85
CA GLU A 104 -12.46 -2.38 -8.88
C GLU A 104 -12.28 -3.63 -8.01
N ILE A 105 -11.53 -4.63 -8.47
CA ILE A 105 -11.16 -5.80 -7.65
C ILE A 105 -10.39 -5.42 -6.38
N LEU A 106 -9.70 -4.28 -6.39
CA LEU A 106 -8.95 -3.75 -5.25
C LEU A 106 -9.84 -3.01 -4.24
N ALA A 107 -11.11 -2.72 -4.58
CA ALA A 107 -12.04 -2.05 -3.67
C ALA A 107 -12.48 -2.93 -2.48
N ALA A 108 -12.18 -4.24 -2.53
CA ALA A 108 -12.46 -5.17 -1.44
C ALA A 108 -11.62 -4.83 -0.21
N LYS A 109 -12.20 -4.09 0.74
CA LYS A 109 -11.54 -3.73 1.99
C LYS A 109 -11.41 -4.95 2.90
N ILE A 110 -10.18 -5.23 3.32
CA ILE A 110 -9.90 -6.22 4.35
C ILE A 110 -9.87 -5.46 5.68
N ASP A 111 -10.71 -5.86 6.62
CA ASP A 111 -10.65 -5.30 7.97
C ASP A 111 -9.27 -5.61 8.59
N PRO A 112 -8.54 -4.60 9.09
CA PRO A 112 -7.22 -4.82 9.65
C PRO A 112 -7.32 -5.74 10.87
N LEU A 113 -6.67 -6.90 10.78
CA LEU A 113 -6.66 -7.95 11.81
C LEU A 113 -6.10 -7.47 13.17
N THR A 114 -5.29 -6.41 13.20
CA THR A 114 -4.34 -6.18 14.29
C THR A 114 -4.52 -4.88 15.08
N PHE A 115 -5.32 -3.90 14.63
CA PHE A 115 -5.40 -2.59 15.30
C PHE A 115 -6.84 -2.08 15.47
N ARG A 116 -7.27 -1.86 16.72
CA ARG A 116 -8.48 -1.07 17.00
C ARG A 116 -8.20 0.40 16.72
N GLY A 117 -8.87 0.97 15.72
CA GLY A 117 -8.78 2.40 15.40
C GLY A 117 -9.23 3.28 16.56
N ARG A 118 -8.28 3.91 17.27
CA ARG A 118 -8.56 4.92 18.31
C ARG A 118 -7.69 6.17 18.11
N GLY A 119 -8.15 7.30 18.63
CA GLY A 119 -7.41 8.57 18.58
C GLY A 119 -6.98 8.97 17.16
N TRP A 120 -5.76 9.47 17.03
CA TRP A 120 -5.16 9.88 15.75
C TRP A 120 -5.06 8.72 14.74
N PHE A 121 -4.85 7.49 15.22
CA PHE A 121 -4.75 6.30 14.36
C PHE A 121 -6.07 5.99 13.64
N ARG A 122 -7.22 6.22 14.29
CA ARG A 122 -8.53 6.12 13.62
C ARG A 122 -8.64 7.11 12.46
N ARG A 123 -8.23 8.36 12.67
CA ARG A 123 -8.25 9.39 11.64
C ARG A 123 -7.32 9.02 10.49
N MET A 124 -6.12 8.54 10.78
CA MET A 124 -5.18 8.04 9.76
C MET A 124 -5.75 6.89 8.94
N MET A 125 -6.37 5.88 9.58
CA MET A 125 -6.98 4.77 8.82
C MET A 125 -8.12 5.24 7.92
N GLN A 126 -8.94 6.19 8.38
CA GLN A 126 -10.04 6.75 7.56
C GLN A 126 -9.51 7.53 6.37
N LEU A 127 -8.51 8.38 6.60
CA LEU A 127 -7.84 9.14 5.57
C LEU A 127 -7.18 8.20 4.56
N TYR A 128 -6.50 7.15 5.02
CA TYR A 128 -5.79 6.21 4.15
C TYR A 128 -6.77 5.38 3.32
N ALA A 129 -7.89 4.94 3.92
CA ALA A 129 -8.96 4.27 3.20
C ALA A 129 -9.58 5.16 2.11
N PHE A 130 -9.70 6.47 2.36
CA PHE A 130 -10.16 7.43 1.34
C PHE A 130 -9.15 7.58 0.21
N TYR A 131 -7.85 7.67 0.55
CA TYR A 131 -6.77 7.72 -0.44
C TYR A 131 -6.74 6.44 -1.30
N GLU A 132 -6.87 5.26 -0.71
CA GLU A 132 -6.93 4.01 -1.48
C GLU A 132 -8.14 3.97 -2.43
N ASP A 133 -9.33 4.38 -1.96
CA ASP A 133 -10.54 4.45 -2.79
C ASP A 133 -10.36 5.40 -4.00
N GLU A 134 -9.72 6.55 -3.82
CA GLU A 134 -9.46 7.51 -4.91
C GLU A 134 -8.39 7.03 -5.90
N HIS A 135 -7.49 6.15 -5.48
CA HIS A 135 -6.28 5.79 -6.23
C HIS A 135 -6.22 4.31 -6.66
N LEU A 136 -7.35 3.58 -6.65
CA LEU A 136 -7.42 2.16 -7.03
C LEU A 136 -6.79 1.88 -8.40
N GLN A 137 -7.09 2.73 -9.40
CA GLN A 137 -6.52 2.60 -10.74
C GLN A 137 -5.00 2.75 -10.72
N ASP A 138 -4.48 3.72 -9.97
CA ASP A 138 -3.03 3.94 -9.87
C ASP A 138 -2.36 2.72 -9.22
N TYR A 139 -2.94 2.18 -8.14
CA TYR A 139 -2.49 0.95 -7.47
C TYR A 139 -2.50 -0.28 -8.36
N TRP A 140 -3.58 -0.48 -9.13
CA TRP A 140 -3.65 -1.54 -10.12
C TRP A 140 -2.57 -1.34 -11.18
N ASP A 141 -2.34 -0.10 -11.61
CA ASP A 141 -1.31 0.23 -12.60
C ASP A 141 0.11 -0.07 -12.11
N PHE A 142 0.37 0.04 -10.81
CA PHE A 142 1.65 -0.30 -10.17
C PHE A 142 1.96 -1.80 -10.15
N THR A 143 0.92 -2.60 -9.97
CA THR A 143 1.02 -4.06 -9.79
C THR A 143 0.99 -4.82 -11.12
N HIS A 144 0.56 -4.16 -12.20
CA HIS A 144 0.41 -4.78 -13.51
C HIS A 144 1.33 -4.13 -14.54
N ALA A 145 2.22 -4.91 -15.15
CA ALA A 145 2.98 -4.44 -16.30
C ALA A 145 2.09 -4.42 -17.55
N PHE A 146 2.15 -3.34 -18.33
CA PHE A 146 1.38 -3.20 -19.57
C PHE A 146 2.30 -2.94 -20.78
N PRO A 147 2.67 -3.98 -21.54
CA PRO A 147 3.65 -3.87 -22.62
C PRO A 147 3.04 -3.26 -23.89
N VAL A 148 3.16 -1.93 -24.05
CA VAL A 148 2.84 -1.27 -25.34
C VAL A 148 4.12 -1.03 -26.13
N SER A 149 4.26 -1.69 -27.28
CA SER A 149 5.44 -1.54 -28.14
C SER A 149 5.54 -0.14 -28.76
N ILE A 150 6.76 0.31 -29.07
CA ILE A 150 7.00 1.60 -29.74
C ILE A 150 6.26 1.68 -31.08
N ALA A 151 6.20 0.57 -31.83
CA ALA A 151 5.50 0.51 -33.11
C ALA A 151 4.01 0.82 -32.95
N LYS A 152 3.37 0.22 -31.93
CA LYS A 152 1.95 0.44 -31.62
C LYS A 152 1.65 1.84 -31.12
N ARG A 153 2.53 2.41 -30.30
CA ARG A 153 2.44 3.82 -29.88
C ARG A 153 2.53 4.77 -31.08
N ARG A 154 3.38 4.48 -32.06
CA ARG A 154 3.45 5.28 -33.30
C ARG A 154 2.23 5.10 -34.19
N ALA A 155 1.61 3.92 -34.17
CA ALA A 155 0.45 3.59 -35.00
C ALA A 155 -0.89 4.08 -34.42
N SER A 156 -1.02 4.18 -33.09
CA SER A 156 -2.25 4.63 -32.40
C SER A 156 -1.96 5.78 -31.45
N ARG A 157 -2.63 6.92 -31.69
CA ARG A 157 -2.60 8.08 -30.79
C ARG A 157 -3.16 7.75 -29.42
N TYR A 158 -4.18 6.89 -29.36
CA TYR A 158 -4.77 6.46 -28.10
C TYR A 158 -3.77 5.66 -27.27
N LEU A 159 -3.09 4.68 -27.87
CA LEU A 159 -2.10 3.86 -27.16
C LEU A 159 -0.89 4.66 -26.68
N ASP A 160 -0.45 5.67 -27.44
CA ASP A 160 0.62 6.57 -26.99
C ASP A 160 0.20 7.45 -25.80
N ALA A 161 -1.00 8.02 -25.87
CA ALA A 161 -1.57 8.80 -24.77
C ALA A 161 -1.78 7.95 -23.53
N PHE A 162 -2.35 6.74 -23.68
CA PHE A 162 -2.56 5.77 -22.61
C PHE A 162 -1.25 5.41 -21.92
N TYR A 163 -0.23 5.03 -22.69
CA TYR A 163 1.08 4.67 -22.14
C TYR A 163 1.73 5.84 -21.39
N THR A 164 1.63 7.04 -21.94
CA THR A 164 2.20 8.25 -21.33
C THR A 164 1.47 8.61 -20.04
N ASP A 165 0.14 8.60 -20.04
CA ASP A 165 -0.64 8.93 -18.85
C ASP A 165 -0.45 7.89 -17.75
N ARG A 166 -0.41 6.59 -18.09
CA ARG A 166 -0.05 5.50 -17.14
C ARG A 166 1.31 5.75 -16.49
N LYS A 167 2.31 6.18 -17.27
CA LYS A 167 3.65 6.51 -16.74
C LYS A 167 3.63 7.70 -15.79
N GLN A 168 2.74 8.68 -16.02
CA GLN A 168 2.62 9.91 -15.23
C GLN A 168 1.69 9.78 -14.01
N ARG A 169 0.77 8.81 -14.01
CA ARG A 169 -0.08 8.50 -12.85
C ARG A 169 0.71 8.12 -11.61
N ARG A 170 1.77 7.32 -11.77
CA ARG A 170 2.67 6.95 -10.66
C ARG A 170 3.28 8.15 -9.91
N PRO A 171 3.98 9.08 -10.58
CA PRO A 171 4.50 10.27 -9.93
C PRO A 171 3.41 11.11 -9.25
N ARG A 172 2.22 11.22 -9.85
CA ARG A 172 1.09 11.97 -9.29
C ARG A 172 0.53 11.30 -8.03
N ALA A 173 0.28 10.00 -8.08
CA ALA A 173 -0.16 9.21 -6.92
C ALA A 173 0.88 9.27 -5.80
N GLY A 174 2.16 9.05 -6.12
CA GLY A 174 3.24 9.17 -5.13
C GLY A 174 3.38 10.57 -4.53
N ALA A 175 3.22 11.63 -5.33
CA ALA A 175 3.23 13.00 -4.83
C ALA A 175 2.01 13.30 -3.95
N ARG A 176 0.81 12.84 -4.34
CA ARG A 176 -0.43 13.02 -3.58
C ARG A 176 -0.41 12.22 -2.29
N GLY A 177 0.06 10.97 -2.33
CA GLY A 177 0.34 10.16 -1.15
C GLY A 177 1.34 10.86 -0.23
N LYS A 178 2.41 11.48 -0.76
CA LYS A 178 3.35 12.24 0.06
C LYS A 178 2.70 13.47 0.72
N SER A 179 1.90 14.24 0.00
CA SER A 179 1.14 15.37 0.57
C SER A 179 0.15 14.91 1.63
N PHE A 180 -0.51 13.78 1.40
CA PHE A 180 -1.43 13.13 2.33
C PHE A 180 -0.77 12.73 3.66
N LEU A 181 0.50 12.33 3.62
CA LEU A 181 1.29 11.99 4.81
C LEU A 181 1.90 13.24 5.51
N GLN A 182 1.59 14.46 5.07
CA GLN A 182 2.14 15.71 5.63
C GLN A 182 1.09 16.66 6.22
N GLU A 183 -0.21 16.30 6.15
CA GLU A 183 -1.34 17.03 6.74
C GLU A 183 -1.76 16.47 8.12
#